data_AF-A0A381JAR2-F1
#
_entry.id   AF-A0A381JAR2-F1
#
_cell.length_a   1.000
_cell.length_b   1.000
_cell.length_c   1.000
_cell.angle_alpha   90.00
_cell.angle_beta   90.00
_cell.angle_gamma   90.00
#
_symmetry.space_group_name_H-M   'P 1'
#
loop_
_entity.id
_entity.type
_entity.pdbx_description
1 polymer ?
#
loop_
_entity_poly.entity_id
_entity_poly.type
_entity_poly.pdbx_seq_one_letter_code
_entity_poly.pdbx_strand_id
1 'polypeptide(L)'
;MLDNGIPTVVWLSPILPFINDTEENIRGILKYCVEAKVHGIICFGMGVTMRDGNREYFYKKLDEYFPGMKDRYIKTYGYSYELTSDNNKKLMKIVREVCASNDILFEVDQCFEYIHKFEDKKGYEQLVLPRL
;
A
#
# COMPACT_ATOMS: atom_id res chain seq x y z
N MET A 1 -2.99 -7.08 17.89
CA MET A 1 -3.84 -5.87 17.91
C MET A 1 -5.25 -6.20 18.34
N LEU A 2 -6.00 -7.02 17.58
CA LEU A 2 -7.40 -7.38 17.89
C LEU A 2 -7.61 -7.93 19.31
N ASP A 3 -6.85 -8.96 19.72
CA ASP A 3 -6.99 -9.57 21.07
C ASP A 3 -6.66 -8.60 22.21
N ASN A 4 -5.97 -7.50 21.91
CA ASN A 4 -5.62 -6.46 22.86
C ASN A 4 -6.56 -5.24 22.76
N GLY A 5 -7.64 -5.34 21.96
CA GLY A 5 -8.60 -4.26 21.75
C GLY A 5 -8.03 -3.05 20.99
N ILE A 6 -6.89 -3.20 20.31
CA ILE A 6 -6.24 -2.10 19.57
C ILE A 6 -6.82 -2.04 18.16
N PRO A 7 -7.52 -0.96 17.77
CA PRO A 7 -8.03 -0.82 16.42
C PRO A 7 -6.88 -0.71 15.42
N THR A 8 -7.09 -1.25 14.23
CA THR A 8 -6.04 -1.33 13.20
C THR A 8 -6.58 -0.82 11.87
N VAL A 9 -5.81 0.04 11.21
CA VAL A 9 -6.00 0.41 9.80
C VAL A 9 -4.83 -0.19 9.01
N VAL A 10 -5.11 -0.82 7.88
CA VAL A 10 -4.09 -1.41 7.01
C VAL A 10 -3.77 -0.46 5.87
N TRP A 11 -2.49 -0.21 5.64
CA TRP A 11 -2.03 0.50 4.44
C TRP A 11 -1.63 -0.52 3.37
N LEU A 12 -2.46 -0.71 2.35
CA LEU A 12 -2.25 -1.68 1.28
C LEU A 12 -1.49 -1.04 0.11
N SER A 13 -0.16 -0.98 0.24
CA SER A 13 0.76 -0.51 -0.81
C SER A 13 2.21 -0.84 -0.41
N PRO A 14 3.12 -1.08 -1.37
CA PRO A 14 2.89 -1.16 -2.82
C PRO A 14 2.35 -2.52 -3.27
N ILE A 15 1.71 -2.53 -4.44
CA ILE A 15 1.37 -3.75 -5.20
C ILE A 15 2.08 -3.65 -6.54
N LEU A 16 3.08 -4.50 -6.73
CA LEU A 16 4.04 -4.44 -7.82
C LEU A 16 3.45 -5.06 -9.10
N PRO A 17 3.39 -4.32 -10.21
CA PRO A 17 2.94 -4.84 -11.49
C PRO A 17 3.69 -6.11 -11.91
N PHE A 18 3.00 -7.08 -12.50
CA PHE A 18 3.55 -8.35 -12.99
C PHE A 18 4.13 -9.31 -11.94
N ILE A 19 4.18 -8.91 -10.66
CA ILE A 19 4.82 -9.71 -9.60
C ILE A 19 3.78 -10.19 -8.60
N ASN A 20 3.06 -9.26 -7.96
CA ASN A 20 2.08 -9.61 -6.94
C ASN A 20 0.70 -8.99 -7.15
N ASP A 21 0.47 -8.33 -8.29
CA ASP A 21 -0.78 -7.72 -8.71
C ASP A 21 -1.79 -8.75 -9.29
N THR A 22 -1.98 -9.85 -8.58
CA THR A 22 -2.93 -10.90 -8.92
C THR A 22 -4.17 -10.82 -8.04
N GLU A 23 -5.31 -11.26 -8.55
CA GLU A 23 -6.54 -11.35 -7.77
C GLU A 23 -6.39 -12.29 -6.57
N GLU A 24 -5.69 -13.42 -6.74
CA GLU A 24 -5.41 -14.36 -5.66
C GLU A 24 -4.68 -13.70 -4.49
N ASN A 25 -3.60 -12.96 -4.77
CA ASN A 25 -2.84 -12.27 -3.74
C ASN A 25 -3.67 -11.22 -3.02
N ILE A 26 -4.42 -10.40 -3.77
CA ILE A 26 -5.27 -9.35 -3.19
C ILE A 26 -6.37 -9.98 -2.32
N ARG A 27 -7.05 -11.03 -2.80
CA ARG A 27 -8.06 -11.73 -1.99
C ARG A 27 -7.46 -12.39 -0.76
N GLY A 28 -6.26 -12.94 -0.85
CA GLY A 28 -5.53 -13.51 0.29
C GLY A 28 -5.27 -12.47 1.38
N ILE A 29 -4.74 -11.30 1.02
CA ILE A 29 -4.50 -10.19 1.97
C ILE A 29 -5.82 -9.70 2.57
N LEU A 30 -6.86 -9.52 1.75
CA LEU A 30 -8.16 -9.05 2.22
C LEU A 30 -8.82 -10.05 3.17
N LYS A 31 -8.66 -11.36 2.92
CA LYS A 31 -9.12 -12.41 3.83
C LYS A 31 -8.50 -12.23 5.22
N TYR A 32 -7.19 -12.00 5.32
CA TYR A 32 -6.55 -11.74 6.60
C TYR A 32 -7.05 -10.44 7.26
N CYS A 33 -7.32 -9.39 6.47
CA CYS A 33 -7.87 -8.14 6.99
C CYS A 33 -9.27 -8.35 7.61
N VAL A 34 -10.12 -9.15 6.94
CA VAL A 34 -11.45 -9.51 7.44
C VAL A 34 -11.35 -10.35 8.71
N GLU A 35 -10.52 -11.39 8.72
CA GLU A 35 -10.28 -12.24 9.89
C GLU A 35 -9.77 -11.44 11.09
N ALA A 36 -8.90 -10.46 10.84
CA ALA A 36 -8.34 -9.56 11.85
C ALA A 36 -9.29 -8.42 12.26
N LYS A 37 -10.46 -8.28 11.62
CA LYS A 37 -11.46 -7.24 11.88
C LYS A 37 -10.85 -5.83 11.86
N VAL A 38 -10.05 -5.54 10.84
CA VAL A 38 -9.44 -4.21 10.68
C VAL A 38 -10.52 -3.15 10.50
N HIS A 39 -10.28 -1.96 11.04
CA HIS A 39 -11.23 -0.85 10.97
C HIS A 39 -11.30 -0.22 9.58
N GLY A 40 -10.17 -0.22 8.87
CA GLY A 40 -10.10 0.33 7.53
C GLY A 40 -8.89 -0.14 6.74
N ILE A 41 -8.94 0.06 5.42
CA ILE A 41 -7.86 -0.19 4.48
C ILE A 41 -7.63 1.08 3.66
N ILE A 42 -6.42 1.61 3.71
CA ILE A 42 -5.96 2.70 2.85
C ILE A 42 -5.28 2.07 1.64
N CYS A 43 -5.82 2.29 0.44
CA CYS A 43 -5.22 1.84 -0.81
C CYS A 43 -5.39 2.91 -1.90
N PHE A 44 -4.28 3.46 -2.39
CA PHE A 44 -4.29 4.49 -3.44
C PHE A 44 -4.33 3.91 -4.86
N GLY A 45 -4.26 2.60 -4.99
CA GLY A 45 -4.15 1.90 -6.27
C GLY A 45 -3.06 0.84 -6.25
N MET A 46 -3.01 0.06 -7.31
CA MET A 46 -2.04 -0.99 -7.53
C MET A 46 -0.87 -0.42 -8.30
N GLY A 47 0.26 -0.26 -7.63
CA GLY A 47 1.49 0.19 -8.26
C GLY A 47 2.59 0.51 -7.26
N VAL A 48 3.63 1.14 -7.79
CA VAL A 48 4.78 1.64 -7.02
C VAL A 48 5.28 2.95 -7.62
N THR A 49 5.79 3.84 -6.79
CA THR A 49 6.40 5.10 -7.23
C THR A 49 7.92 4.99 -7.30
N MET A 50 8.50 5.50 -8.39
CA MET A 50 9.93 5.58 -8.64
C MET A 50 10.44 6.95 -8.15
N ARG A 51 10.41 7.15 -6.83
CA ARG A 51 11.03 8.32 -6.18
C ARG A 51 12.52 8.42 -6.52
N ASP A 52 13.05 9.63 -6.49
CA ASP A 52 14.45 9.90 -6.76
C ASP A 52 15.35 9.00 -5.91
N GLY A 53 16.29 8.31 -6.57
CA GLY A 53 17.20 7.34 -5.96
C GLY A 53 16.65 5.91 -5.79
N ASN A 54 15.35 5.66 -6.03
CA ASN A 54 14.78 4.31 -5.90
C ASN A 54 14.90 3.48 -7.18
N ARG A 55 14.85 4.09 -8.37
CA ARG A 55 14.70 3.38 -9.65
C ARG A 55 15.85 2.42 -9.92
N GLU A 56 17.08 2.87 -9.76
CA GLU A 56 18.29 2.08 -10.03
C GLU A 56 18.36 0.87 -9.10
N TYR A 57 18.07 1.07 -7.81
CA TYR A 57 18.03 0.00 -6.82
C TYR A 57 16.90 -0.99 -7.12
N PHE A 58 15.70 -0.50 -7.41
CA PHE A 58 14.54 -1.32 -7.74
C PHE A 58 14.82 -2.21 -8.95
N TYR A 59 15.35 -1.64 -10.04
CA TYR A 59 15.72 -2.39 -11.23
C TYR A 59 16.84 -3.40 -10.99
N LYS A 60 17.84 -3.06 -10.17
CA LYS A 60 18.87 -4.02 -9.75
C LYS A 60 18.25 -5.22 -9.02
N LYS A 61 17.28 -5.00 -8.13
CA LYS A 61 16.59 -6.08 -7.42
C LYS A 61 15.64 -6.88 -8.29
N LEU A 62 15.05 -6.26 -9.31
CA LEU A 62 14.31 -7.00 -10.33
C LEU A 62 15.22 -7.96 -11.10
N ASP A 63 16.39 -7.53 -11.54
CA ASP A 63 17.36 -8.41 -12.21
C ASP A 63 17.81 -9.58 -11.32
N GLU A 64 17.99 -9.34 -10.02
CA GLU A 64 18.45 -10.33 -9.05
C GLU A 64 17.40 -11.42 -8.76
N TYR A 65 16.14 -11.02 -8.54
CA TYR A 65 15.09 -11.93 -8.06
C TYR A 65 14.07 -12.35 -9.12
N PHE A 66 13.93 -11.58 -10.20
CA PHE A 66 12.96 -11.79 -11.26
C PHE A 66 13.61 -11.62 -12.65
N PRO A 67 14.42 -12.60 -13.10
CA PRO A 67 15.17 -12.48 -14.36
C PRO A 67 14.29 -12.04 -15.55
N GLY A 68 14.71 -10.98 -16.25
CA GLY A 68 13.98 -10.38 -17.38
C GLY A 68 12.85 -9.41 -17.00
N MET A 69 12.52 -9.27 -15.70
CA MET A 69 11.44 -8.40 -15.26
C MET A 69 11.78 -6.92 -15.39
N LYS A 70 13.03 -6.53 -15.17
CA LYS A 70 13.48 -5.14 -15.39
C LYS A 70 13.20 -4.67 -16.80
N ASP A 71 13.56 -5.45 -17.81
CA ASP A 71 13.35 -5.10 -19.22
C ASP A 71 11.85 -4.94 -19.52
N ARG A 72 11.01 -5.81 -18.95
CA ARG A 72 9.56 -5.68 -19.04
C ARG A 72 9.07 -4.38 -18.40
N TYR A 73 9.55 -4.04 -17.21
CA TYR A 73 9.21 -2.79 -16.52
C TYR A 73 9.65 -1.55 -17.32
N ILE A 74 10.88 -1.53 -17.84
CA ILE A 74 11.41 -0.42 -18.65
C ILE A 74 10.59 -0.28 -19.94
N LYS A 75 10.25 -1.39 -20.61
CA LYS A 75 9.45 -1.37 -21.83
C LYS A 75 8.03 -0.86 -21.59
N THR A 76 7.39 -1.26 -20.50
CA THR A 76 6.01 -0.85 -20.20
C THR A 76 5.95 0.60 -19.70
N TYR A 77 6.85 0.98 -18.79
CA TYR A 77 6.71 2.20 -18.02
C TYR A 77 7.70 3.31 -18.38
N GLY A 78 8.80 2.99 -19.09
CA GLY A 78 9.85 3.96 -19.39
C GLY A 78 10.33 4.69 -18.13
N TYR A 79 10.39 6.03 -18.21
CA TYR A 79 10.79 6.91 -17.10
C TYR A 79 9.63 7.43 -16.25
N SER A 80 8.44 6.81 -16.31
CA SER A 80 7.28 7.23 -15.52
C SER A 80 7.57 7.21 -14.01
N TYR A 81 7.08 8.21 -13.29
CA TYR A 81 7.20 8.29 -11.83
C TYR A 81 6.30 7.26 -11.14
N GLU A 82 5.08 7.06 -11.61
CA GLU A 82 4.15 6.06 -11.07
C GLU A 82 4.07 4.86 -12.01
N LEU A 83 4.28 3.67 -11.47
CA LEU A 83 4.20 2.41 -12.21
C LEU A 83 2.89 1.71 -11.84
N THR A 84 1.78 2.18 -12.43
CA THR A 84 0.45 1.62 -12.19
C THR A 84 0.29 0.27 -12.88
N SER A 85 -0.23 -0.72 -12.17
CA SER A 85 -0.57 -2.03 -12.74
C SER A 85 -1.74 -1.91 -13.72
N ASP A 86 -1.66 -2.64 -14.84
CA ASP A 86 -2.78 -2.79 -15.79
C ASP A 86 -4.02 -3.41 -15.14
N ASN A 87 -3.83 -4.18 -14.06
CA ASN A 87 -4.91 -4.80 -13.28
C ASN A 87 -5.55 -3.84 -12.27
N ASN A 88 -5.06 -2.61 -12.13
CA ASN A 88 -5.47 -1.67 -11.07
C ASN A 88 -7.00 -1.54 -10.94
N LYS A 89 -7.71 -1.28 -12.05
CA LYS A 89 -9.17 -1.11 -12.03
C LYS A 89 -9.88 -2.35 -11.50
N LYS A 90 -9.45 -3.53 -11.94
CA LYS A 90 -10.03 -4.82 -11.51
C LYS A 90 -9.79 -5.06 -10.02
N LEU A 91 -8.55 -4.87 -9.57
CA LEU A 91 -8.16 -5.16 -8.19
C LEU A 91 -8.75 -4.15 -7.21
N MET A 92 -8.81 -2.86 -7.56
CA MET A 92 -9.48 -1.84 -6.76
C MET A 92 -10.98 -2.13 -6.59
N LYS A 93 -11.63 -2.66 -7.62
CA LYS A 93 -13.02 -3.11 -7.52
C LYS A 93 -13.16 -4.24 -6.48
N ILE A 94 -12.26 -5.22 -6.49
CA ILE A 94 -12.25 -6.32 -5.51
C ILE A 94 -12.05 -5.80 -4.09
N VAL A 95 -11.08 -4.90 -3.87
CA VAL A 95 -10.84 -4.28 -2.55
C VAL A 95 -12.12 -3.60 -2.06
N ARG A 96 -12.74 -2.76 -2.89
CA ARG A 96 -13.99 -2.05 -2.56
C ARG A 96 -15.12 -3.01 -2.19
N GLU A 97 -15.36 -4.04 -3.02
CA GLU A 97 -16.44 -5.01 -2.79
C GLU A 97 -16.25 -5.80 -1.49
N VAL A 98 -15.02 -6.25 -1.21
CA VAL A 98 -14.73 -6.95 0.05
C VAL A 98 -14.87 -6.02 1.25
N CYS A 99 -14.36 -4.79 1.18
CA CYS A 99 -14.47 -3.85 2.29
C CYS A 99 -15.94 -3.51 2.60
N ALA A 100 -16.72 -3.19 1.56
CA ALA A 100 -18.15 -2.87 1.71
C ALA A 100 -18.97 -4.05 2.27
N SER A 101 -18.60 -5.29 1.97
CA SER A 101 -19.32 -6.49 2.45
C SER A 101 -18.97 -6.88 3.88
N ASN A 102 -17.94 -6.27 4.48
CA ASN A 102 -17.41 -6.64 5.81
C ASN A 102 -17.31 -5.44 6.76
N ASP A 103 -18.01 -4.34 6.45
CA ASP A 103 -18.00 -3.09 7.24
C ASP A 103 -16.60 -2.52 7.51
N ILE A 104 -15.70 -2.64 6.53
CA ILE A 104 -14.34 -2.09 6.58
C ILE A 104 -14.32 -0.76 5.84
N LEU A 105 -13.82 0.30 6.47
CA LEU A 105 -13.61 1.59 5.80
C LEU A 105 -12.61 1.45 4.66
N PHE A 106 -12.90 1.99 3.48
CA PHE A 106 -11.95 1.96 2.36
C PHE A 106 -11.78 3.33 1.67
N GLU A 107 -12.70 4.27 1.92
CA GLU A 107 -12.52 5.65 1.45
C GLU A 107 -11.36 6.28 2.23
N VAL A 108 -10.37 6.78 1.49
CA VAL A 108 -9.11 7.25 2.06
C VAL A 108 -9.33 8.33 3.11
N ASP A 109 -10.20 9.30 2.81
CA ASP A 109 -10.50 10.41 3.71
C ASP A 109 -11.13 9.91 5.02
N GLN A 110 -12.02 8.92 4.97
CA GLN A 110 -12.64 8.34 6.17
C GLN A 110 -11.62 7.59 7.03
N CYS A 111 -10.69 6.87 6.40
CA CYS A 111 -9.59 6.20 7.11
C CYS A 111 -8.69 7.22 7.82
N PHE A 112 -8.33 8.33 7.18
CA PHE A 112 -7.53 9.39 7.80
C PHE A 112 -8.30 10.12 8.89
N GLU A 113 -9.57 10.47 8.67
CA GLU A 113 -10.44 11.03 9.70
C GLU A 113 -10.50 10.13 10.94
N TYR A 114 -10.55 8.81 10.76
CA TYR A 114 -10.48 7.86 11.86
C TYR A 114 -9.12 7.91 12.58
N ILE A 115 -8.01 7.87 11.84
CA ILE A 115 -6.65 7.91 12.42
C ILE A 115 -6.44 9.21 13.21
N HIS A 116 -6.88 10.35 12.69
CA HIS A 116 -6.75 11.66 13.35
C HIS A 116 -7.49 11.77 14.69
N LYS A 117 -8.44 10.86 15.00
CA LYS A 117 -9.07 10.78 16.34
C LYS A 117 -8.10 10.35 17.43
N PHE A 118 -6.98 9.71 17.06
CA PHE A 118 -5.96 9.21 17.98
C PHE A 118 -4.71 10.09 18.06
N GLU A 119 -4.60 11.14 17.24
CA GLU A 119 -3.50 12.09 17.35
C GLU A 119 -3.61 12.89 18.65
N ASP A 120 -2.62 12.73 19.54
CA ASP A 120 -2.49 13.58 20.72
C ASP A 120 -2.01 14.96 20.26
N LYS A 121 -2.91 15.95 20.30
CA LYS A 121 -2.62 17.33 19.89
C LYS A 121 -1.76 18.10 20.90
N LYS A 122 -1.26 17.45 21.96
CA LYS A 122 -0.30 18.05 22.88
C LYS A 122 0.98 18.39 22.11
N GLY A 123 1.48 19.61 22.31
CA GLY A 123 2.59 20.17 21.55
C GLY A 123 3.82 19.27 21.58
N TYR A 124 4.20 18.76 20.41
CA TYR A 124 5.48 18.10 20.23
C TYR A 124 6.59 19.17 20.25
N GLU A 125 7.56 19.03 21.15
CA GLU A 125 8.77 19.84 21.11
C GLU A 125 9.80 19.16 20.19
N GLN A 126 10.24 19.86 19.14
CA GLN A 126 11.32 19.39 18.29
C GLN A 126 12.63 19.41 19.09
N LEU A 127 13.17 18.24 19.40
CA LEU A 127 14.48 18.11 20.04
C LEU A 127 15.57 18.65 19.10
N VAL A 128 16.42 19.52 19.61
CA VAL A 128 17.59 20.03 18.89
C VAL A 128 18.82 19.25 19.36
N LEU A 129 19.58 18.69 18.43
CA LEU A 129 20.88 18.11 18.77
C LEU A 129 21.87 19.23 19.11
N PRO A 130 22.63 19.12 20.22
CA PRO A 130 23.74 20.03 20.49
C PRO A 130 24.72 19.99 19.32
N ARG A 131 25.12 21.17 18.81
CA ARG A 131 26.15 21.26 17.76
C ARG A 131 27.50 20.82 18.34
N LEU A 132 28.19 19.90 17.66
CA LEU A 132 29.62 19.63 17.83
C LEU A 132 30.45 20.73 17.17
#